data_AF-A0A0M8MMJ2-F1
#
_entry.id   AF-A0A0M8MMJ2-F1
#
_cell.length_a   1.000
_cell.length_b   1.000
_cell.length_c   1.000
_cell.angle_alpha   90.00
_cell.angle_beta   90.00
_cell.angle_gamma   90.00
#
_symmetry.space_group_name_H-M   'P 1'
#
loop_
_entity.id
_entity.type
_entity.pdbx_description
1 polymer ?
#
loop_
_entity_poly.entity_id
_entity_poly.type
_entity_poly.pdbx_seq_one_letter_code
_entity_poly.pdbx_strand_id
1 'polypeptide(L)' 'MWWAFNSIKMSPWAAAAFRDARDQKGQRYHRARRGLAARWTRILWRCWTNHETYDPARHGSAALIAAA' A
#
# COMPACT_ATOMS: atom_id res chain seq x y z
N MET A 1 10.12 3.21 -10.04
CA MET A 1 8.87 2.70 -9.43
C MET A 1 7.74 3.74 -9.55
N TRP A 2 7.21 3.92 -10.75
CA TRP A 2 6.17 4.94 -11.03
C TRP A 2 4.79 4.48 -10.57
N TRP A 3 4.45 3.20 -10.77
CA TRP A 3 3.16 2.61 -10.37
C TRP A 3 2.87 2.72 -8.86
N ALA A 4 3.87 2.49 -8.00
CA ALA A 4 3.71 2.64 -6.54
C ALA A 4 3.34 4.08 -6.14
N PHE A 5 3.81 5.09 -6.88
CA PHE A 5 3.41 6.48 -6.65
C PHE A 5 1.97 6.75 -7.09
N ASN A 6 1.55 6.25 -8.25
CA ASN A 6 0.16 6.37 -8.69
C ASN A 6 -0.82 5.63 -7.75
N SER A 7 -0.38 4.51 -7.16
CA SER A 7 -1.20 3.75 -6.20
C SER A 7 -1.61 4.58 -4.98
N ILE A 8 -0.81 5.57 -4.58
CA ILE A 8 -1.15 6.48 -3.47
C ILE A 8 -2.45 7.25 -3.76
N LYS A 9 -2.73 7.57 -5.02
CA LYS A 9 -3.94 8.31 -5.41
C LYS A 9 -5.16 7.41 -5.60
N MET A 10 -4.94 6.16 -6.02
CA MET A 10 -6.00 5.21 -6.37
C MET A 10 -6.40 4.28 -5.21
N SER A 11 -5.52 4.07 -4.24
CA SER A 11 -5.75 3.15 -3.12
C SER A 11 -5.66 3.90 -1.78
N PRO A 12 -6.77 4.00 -1.03
CA PRO A 12 -6.77 4.59 0.31
C PRO A 12 -5.75 3.92 1.25
N TRP A 13 -5.59 2.60 1.12
CA TRP A 13 -4.58 1.84 1.85
C TRP A 13 -3.15 2.27 1.51
N ALA A 14 -2.84 2.43 0.22
CA ALA A 14 -1.51 2.86 -0.19
C ALA A 14 -1.20 4.29 0.29
N ALA A 15 -2.21 5.17 0.28
CA ALA A 15 -2.10 6.52 0.84
C ALA A 15 -1.80 6.50 2.34
N ALA A 16 -2.54 5.72 3.11
CA ALA A 16 -2.33 5.61 4.55
C ALA A 16 -0.99 4.95 4.89
N ALA A 17 -0.59 3.89 4.17
CA ALA A 17 0.71 3.26 4.35
C ALA A 17 1.87 4.21 4.05
N PHE A 18 1.70 5.10 3.08
CA PHE A 18 2.69 6.12 2.76
C PHE A 18 2.75 7.24 3.81
N ARG A 19 1.58 7.74 4.25
CA ARG A 19 1.48 8.76 5.32
C ARG A 19 2.01 8.26 6.66
N ASP A 20 1.68 7.03 7.07
CA ASP A 20 2.27 6.40 8.26
C ASP A 20 3.81 6.40 8.18
N ALA A 21 4.36 5.99 7.04
CA ALA A 21 5.81 5.98 6.85
C ALA A 21 6.42 7.40 6.88
N ARG A 22 5.77 8.39 6.26
CA ARG A 22 6.31 9.75 6.13
C ARG A 22 6.12 10.59 7.38
N ASP A 23 4.90 10.60 7.91
CA ASP A 23 4.45 11.55 8.92
C ASP A 23 4.62 10.96 10.33
N GLN A 24 4.18 9.71 10.55
CA GLN A 24 4.30 9.08 11.87
C GLN A 24 5.72 8.57 12.15
N LYS A 25 6.38 8.00 11.12
CA LYS A 25 7.71 7.40 11.26
C LYS A 25 8.85 8.31 10.77
N GLY A 26 8.54 9.54 10.34
CA GLY A 26 9.51 10.54 9.91
C GLY A 26 10.36 10.15 8.70
N GLN A 27 9.91 9.20 7.86
CA GLN A 27 10.75 8.67 6.80
C GLN A 27 10.86 9.61 5.61
N ARG A 28 12.08 9.75 5.09
CA ARG A 28 12.34 10.48 3.84
C ARG A 28 11.49 9.92 2.71
N TYR A 29 11.02 10.81 1.83
CA TYR A 29 10.07 10.51 0.75
C TYR A 29 10.41 9.22 -0.04
N HIS A 30 11.66 9.10 -0.50
CA HIS A 30 12.08 7.93 -1.26
C HIS A 30 12.12 6.63 -0.45
N ARG A 31 12.45 6.70 0.85
CA ARG A 31 12.42 5.54 1.75
C ARG A 31 10.98 5.09 2.00
N ALA A 32 10.07 6.03 2.26
CA ALA A 32 8.64 5.73 2.39
C ALA A 32 8.08 5.10 1.10
N ARG A 33 8.44 5.63 -0.07
CA ARG A 33 8.02 5.07 -1.36
C ARG A 33 8.56 3.67 -1.64
N ARG A 34 9.83 3.40 -1.29
CA ARG A 34 10.40 2.04 -1.39
C ARG A 34 9.70 1.06 -0.45
N GLY A 35 9.38 1.49 0.77
CA GLY A 35 8.60 0.70 1.72
C GLY A 35 7.21 0.35 1.20
N LEU A 36 6.51 1.32 0.59
CA LEU A 36 5.22 1.08 -0.07
C LEU A 36 5.34 0.06 -1.20
N ALA A 37 6.34 0.20 -2.07
CA ALA A 37 6.57 -0.75 -3.16
C ALA A 37 6.82 -2.18 -2.65
N ALA A 38 7.63 -2.35 -1.60
CA ALA A 38 7.88 -3.66 -1.00
C ALA A 38 6.64 -4.30 -0.37
N ARG A 39 5.69 -3.48 0.15
CA ARG A 39 4.38 -3.98 0.62
C ARG A 39 3.55 -4.46 -0.56
N TRP A 40 3.47 -3.69 -1.64
CA TRP A 40 2.78 -4.10 -2.86
C TRP A 40 3.36 -5.38 -3.48
N THR A 41 4.68 -5.53 -3.53
CA THR A 41 5.32 -6.75 -4.06
C THR A 41 4.85 -7.99 -3.32
N ARG A 42 4.70 -7.94 -1.99
CA ARG A 42 4.19 -9.08 -1.21
C ARG A 42 2.72 -9.41 -1.52
N ILE A 43 1.91 -8.40 -1.77
CA ILE A 43 0.49 -8.58 -2.12
C ILE A 43 0.38 -9.22 -3.51
N LEU A 44 1.03 -8.62 -4.50
CA LEU A 44 1.03 -9.12 -5.88
C LEU A 44 1.60 -10.53 -5.95
N TRP A 45 2.65 -10.83 -5.17
CA TRP A 45 3.19 -12.17 -5.05
C TRP A 45 2.12 -13.17 -4.57
N ARG A 46 1.38 -12.86 -3.50
CA ARG A 46 0.31 -13.75 -3.02
C ARG A 46 -0.83 -13.90 -4.02
N CYS A 47 -1.28 -12.79 -4.63
CA CYS A 47 -2.29 -12.83 -5.68
C CYS A 47 -1.86 -13.73 -6.84
N TRP A 48 -0.60 -13.62 -7.25
CA TRP A 48 -0.04 -14.44 -8.30
C TRP A 48 0.03 -15.93 -7.91
N THR A 49 0.55 -16.25 -6.73
CA THR A 49 0.65 -17.64 -6.25
C THR A 49 -0.72 -18.30 -6.07
N ASN A 50 -1.72 -17.55 -5.61
CA ASN A 50 -3.07 -18.06 -5.37
C ASN A 50 -3.96 -18.00 -6.61
N HIS A 51 -3.48 -17.46 -7.74
CA HIS A 51 -4.30 -17.18 -8.92
C HIS A 51 -5.55 -16.33 -8.63
N GLU A 52 -5.43 -15.41 -7.68
CA GLU A 52 -6.52 -14.53 -7.24
C GLU A 52 -6.24 -13.08 -7.67
N THR A 53 -7.31 -12.36 -8.00
CA THR A 53 -7.22 -10.92 -8.23
C THR A 53 -7.02 -10.17 -6.91
N TYR A 54 -6.45 -8.97 -7.00
CA TYR A 54 -6.30 -8.09 -5.85
C TYR A 54 -7.68 -7.65 -5.34
N ASP A 55 -8.01 -8.01 -4.10
CA ASP A 55 -9.23 -7.57 -3.41
C ASP A 55 -8.89 -6.51 -2.34
N PRO A 56 -9.35 -5.25 -2.50
CA PRO A 56 -9.17 -4.18 -1.52
C PRO A 56 -9.75 -4.49 -0.14
N ALA A 57 -10.81 -5.30 -0.03
CA ALA A 57 -11.46 -5.62 1.22
C ALA A 57 -10.60 -6.50 2.14
N ARG A 58 -9.66 -7.28 1.56
CA ARG A 58 -8.72 -8.13 2.31
C ARG A 58 -7.61 -7.34 2.98
N HIS A 59 -7.45 -6.06 2.64
CA HIS A 59 -6.58 -5.18 3.40
C HIS A 59 -7.27 -4.76 4.69
N GLY A 60 -6.94 -5.44 5.80
CA GLY A 60 -7.49 -5.10 7.12
C GLY A 60 -7.36 -3.62 7.49
N SER A 61 -6.28 -2.95 7.07
CA SER A 61 -6.15 -1.49 7.24
C SER A 61 -6.99 -0.67 6.25
N ALA A 62 -7.28 -1.16 5.04
CA ALA A 62 -8.20 -0.50 4.11
C ALA A 62 -9.64 -0.55 4.62
N ALA A 63 -10.05 -1.70 5.18
CA ALA A 63 -11.35 -1.87 5.81
C ALA A 63 -11.53 -0.91 7.00
N LEU A 64 -10.49 -0.74 7.83
CA LEU A 64 -10.49 0.21 8.93
C LEU A 64 -10.54 1.69 8.48
N ILE A 65 -9.95 2.02 7.32
CA ILE A 65 -9.98 3.38 6.76
C ILE A 65 -11.32 3.67 6.06
N ALA A 66 -11.98 2.67 5.48
CA ALA A 66 -13.30 2.83 4.86
C ALA A 66 -14.43 2.94 5.89
N ALA A 67 -14.21 2.41 7.10
CA ALA A 67 -15.16 2.44 8.21
C ALA A 67 -15.01 3.67 9.14
N ALA A 68 -14.00 4.52 8.92
CA ALA A 68 -13.71 5.73 9.68
C ALA A 68 -13.98 6.98 8.84
#